data_AF-A0A8J1TW53-F1
#
_entry.id   AF-A0A8J1TW53-F1
#
_cell.length_a   1.000
_cell.length_b   1.000
_cell.length_c   1.000
_cell.angle_alpha   90.00
_cell.angle_beta   90.00
_cell.angle_gamma   90.00
#
_symmetry.space_group_name_H-M   'P 1'
#
loop_
_entity.id
_entity.type
_entity.pdbx_description
1 polymer ?
#
loop_
_entity_poly.entity_id
_entity_poly.type
_entity_poly.pdbx_seq_one_letter_code
_entity_poly.pdbx_strand_id
1 'polypeptide(L)'
;MEKILFIAVIACAVISFSKADDISKKVEHALRQKRSLVDYGRWCGPANTPIGNRGCSCSTGKQTCRRRYPPKDGLDAACVNHDFCAHCSDIAGKSILRYCHCEERIYSEARRATCRTVQCRLYKASVQTLFGNIPCMCGRRVVSNFRRC
;
A
#
# COMPACT_ATOMS: atom_id res chain seq x y z
N MET A 1 -1.72 -5.80 -53.12
CA MET A 1 -2.03 -4.82 -52.05
C MET A 1 -2.26 -5.57 -50.74
N GLU A 2 -1.25 -6.22 -50.17
CA GLU A 2 -1.44 -7.12 -49.01
C GLU A 2 -0.37 -6.98 -47.91
N LYS A 3 0.55 -6.01 -48.01
CA LYS A 3 1.65 -5.84 -47.04
C LYS A 3 1.47 -4.68 -46.06
N ILE A 4 0.45 -3.83 -46.27
CA ILE A 4 0.22 -2.63 -45.43
C ILE A 4 -0.75 -2.91 -44.27
N LEU A 5 -1.57 -3.97 -44.37
CA LEU A 5 -2.59 -4.26 -43.35
C LEU A 5 -2.04 -4.99 -42.11
N PHE A 6 -0.89 -5.67 -42.21
CA PHE A 6 -0.32 -6.44 -41.10
C PHE A 6 0.45 -5.58 -40.06
N ILE A 7 0.87 -4.37 -40.43
CA ILE A 7 1.62 -3.49 -39.52
C ILE A 7 0.67 -2.70 -38.60
N ALA A 8 -0.54 -2.38 -39.05
CA ALA A 8 -1.52 -1.64 -38.26
C ALA A 8 -2.14 -2.47 -37.11
N VAL A 9 -2.27 -3.79 -37.28
CA VAL A 9 -2.85 -4.69 -36.26
C VAL A 9 -1.86 -4.96 -35.12
N ILE A 10 -0.56 -4.97 -35.40
CA ILE A 10 0.48 -5.15 -34.38
C ILE A 10 0.63 -3.87 -33.53
N ALA A 11 0.46 -2.68 -34.10
CA ALA A 11 0.55 -1.42 -33.35
C ALA A 11 -0.59 -1.24 -32.32
N CYS A 12 -1.82 -1.67 -32.61
CA CYS A 12 -2.93 -1.58 -31.65
C CYS A 12 -2.83 -2.59 -30.49
N ALA A 13 -2.22 -3.76 -30.71
CA ALA A 13 -1.94 -4.71 -29.64
C ALA A 13 -0.84 -4.19 -28.71
N VAL A 14 0.26 -3.67 -29.26
CA VAL A 14 1.42 -3.22 -28.44
C VAL A 14 1.09 -1.97 -27.60
N ILE A 15 0.26 -1.05 -28.12
CA ILE A 15 -0.18 0.15 -27.35
C ILE A 15 -1.15 -0.22 -26.22
N SER A 16 -1.84 -1.36 -26.33
CA SER A 16 -2.78 -1.85 -25.31
C SER A 16 -2.07 -2.54 -24.14
N PHE A 17 -0.92 -3.18 -24.37
CA PHE A 17 -0.13 -3.78 -23.29
C PHE A 17 0.62 -2.74 -22.46
N SER A 18 1.12 -1.66 -23.07
CA SER A 18 1.79 -0.58 -22.31
C SER A 18 0.81 0.16 -21.40
N LYS A 19 -0.44 0.38 -21.87
CA LYS A 19 -1.51 0.98 -21.06
C LYS A 19 -2.10 -0.01 -20.06
N ALA A 20 -2.20 -1.30 -20.38
CA ALA A 20 -2.63 -2.32 -19.41
C ALA A 20 -1.61 -2.48 -18.28
N ASP A 21 -0.31 -2.38 -18.54
CA ASP A 21 0.72 -2.35 -17.50
C ASP A 21 0.65 -1.08 -16.65
N ASP A 22 0.41 0.08 -17.25
CA ASP A 22 0.26 1.32 -16.49
C ASP A 22 -1.05 1.37 -15.69
N ILE A 23 -2.15 0.85 -16.26
CA ILE A 23 -3.42 0.70 -15.54
C ILE A 23 -3.28 -0.38 -14.49
N SER A 24 -2.64 -1.50 -14.76
CA SER A 24 -2.39 -2.57 -13.79
C SER A 24 -1.46 -2.09 -12.68
N LYS A 25 -0.41 -1.30 -12.97
CA LYS A 25 0.44 -0.65 -11.96
C LYS A 25 -0.30 0.42 -11.18
N LYS A 26 -1.16 1.24 -11.82
CA LYS A 26 -1.98 2.26 -11.14
C LYS A 26 -3.10 1.65 -10.31
N VAL A 27 -3.74 0.59 -10.81
CA VAL A 27 -4.78 -0.19 -10.13
C VAL A 27 -4.13 -1.02 -9.03
N GLU A 28 -2.97 -1.64 -9.25
CA GLU A 28 -2.16 -2.25 -8.20
C GLU A 28 -1.81 -1.22 -7.13
N HIS A 29 -1.25 -0.06 -7.51
CA HIS A 29 -0.86 0.99 -6.58
C HIS A 29 -2.07 1.56 -5.81
N ALA A 30 -3.21 1.78 -6.48
CA ALA A 30 -4.47 2.23 -5.86
C ALA A 30 -5.13 1.14 -4.99
N LEU A 31 -5.00 -0.13 -5.36
CA LEU A 31 -5.39 -1.27 -4.53
C LEU A 31 -4.40 -1.52 -3.38
N ARG A 32 -3.29 -0.78 -3.27
CA ARG A 32 -2.17 -1.04 -2.33
C ARG A 32 -1.89 0.09 -1.34
N GLN A 33 -2.70 1.13 -1.29
CA GLN A 33 -2.61 2.14 -0.25
C GLN A 33 -3.67 1.84 0.81
N LYS A 34 -3.24 1.47 2.03
CA LYS A 34 -4.03 1.38 3.27
C LYS A 34 -5.51 1.14 3.02
N ARG A 35 -5.83 -0.04 2.47
CA ARG A 35 -7.13 -0.41 1.85
C ARG A 35 -8.40 -0.10 2.64
N SER A 36 -8.28 0.21 3.93
CA SER A 36 -9.39 0.70 4.73
C SER A 36 -9.98 1.96 4.08
N LEU A 37 -11.28 1.94 3.76
CA LEU A 37 -12.03 3.15 3.36
C LEU A 37 -12.20 4.13 4.52
N VAL A 38 -11.74 3.75 5.72
CA VAL A 38 -11.82 4.53 6.94
C VAL A 38 -10.46 5.17 7.19
N ASP A 39 -10.46 6.48 7.37
CA ASP A 39 -9.30 7.21 7.87
C ASP A 39 -9.14 7.00 9.37
N TYR A 40 -7.90 6.93 9.84
CA TYR A 40 -7.59 6.84 11.27
C TYR A 40 -6.31 7.60 11.61
N GLY A 41 -6.36 8.41 12.66
CA GLY A 41 -5.19 9.18 13.08
C GLY A 41 -4.73 10.16 11.99
N ARG A 42 -3.41 10.29 11.81
CA ARG A 42 -2.80 11.17 10.80
C ARG A 42 -2.13 10.41 9.67
N TRP A 43 -1.91 9.11 9.86
CA TRP A 43 -1.13 8.27 8.97
C TRP A 43 -1.92 7.09 8.45
N CYS A 44 -3.05 6.69 9.04
CA CYS A 44 -3.83 5.57 8.53
C CYS A 44 -5.00 6.03 7.66
N GLY A 45 -5.26 5.31 6.55
CA GLY A 45 -6.30 5.63 5.57
C GLY A 45 -5.73 5.79 4.15
N PRO A 46 -6.56 5.64 3.10
CA PRO A 46 -6.12 5.39 1.73
C PRO A 46 -5.47 6.63 1.09
N ALA A 47 -5.87 7.84 1.51
CA ALA A 47 -5.25 9.10 1.09
C ALA A 47 -4.53 9.83 2.24
N ASN A 48 -4.43 9.20 3.41
CA ASN A 48 -3.88 9.84 4.60
C ASN A 48 -2.39 9.56 4.73
N THR A 49 -1.58 10.36 4.05
CA THR A 49 -0.14 10.41 4.29
C THR A 49 0.38 11.86 4.36
N PRO A 50 1.17 12.20 5.39
CA PRO A 50 1.92 13.46 5.41
C PRO A 50 3.10 13.51 4.43
N ILE A 51 3.49 12.39 3.81
CA ILE A 51 4.61 12.38 2.85
C ILE A 51 4.23 13.23 1.63
N GLY A 52 5.07 14.20 1.30
CA GLY A 52 4.81 15.18 0.25
C GLY A 52 4.34 16.54 0.79
N ASN A 53 3.93 16.60 2.07
CA ASN A 53 3.65 17.87 2.73
C ASN A 53 4.95 18.58 3.17
N ARG A 54 4.86 19.89 3.42
CA ARG A 54 6.02 20.70 3.84
C ARG A 54 6.69 20.11 5.08
N GLY A 55 7.96 19.73 4.93
CA GLY A 55 8.78 19.18 6.01
C GLY A 55 8.50 17.71 6.34
N CYS A 56 7.81 16.98 5.46
CA CYS A 56 7.78 15.53 5.49
C CYS A 56 7.90 14.92 4.10
N SER A 57 8.97 14.18 3.89
CA SER A 57 9.35 13.55 2.62
C SER A 57 10.24 12.35 2.90
N CYS A 58 10.48 11.55 1.87
CA CYS A 58 11.45 10.46 1.93
C CYS A 58 12.87 10.95 2.27
N SER A 59 13.26 12.13 1.78
CA SER A 59 14.56 12.74 2.03
C SER A 59 14.73 13.31 3.45
N THR A 60 13.67 13.88 4.03
CA THR A 60 13.70 14.38 5.42
C THR A 60 13.69 13.25 6.45
N GLY A 61 13.28 12.07 6.04
CA GLY A 61 13.36 10.84 6.81
C GLY A 61 12.20 10.62 7.78
N LYS A 62 11.98 9.35 8.10
CA LYS A 62 10.85 8.87 8.91
C LYS A 62 10.75 9.55 10.27
N GLN A 63 11.87 9.74 10.96
CA GLN A 63 11.86 10.27 12.32
C GLN A 63 11.48 11.76 12.35
N THR A 64 11.98 12.54 11.41
CA THR A 64 11.60 13.95 11.23
C THR A 64 10.11 14.08 10.95
N CYS A 65 9.60 13.28 10.02
CA CYS A 65 8.18 13.20 9.74
C CYS A 65 7.34 12.83 10.97
N ARG A 66 7.74 11.84 11.76
CA ARG A 66 7.06 11.45 13.00
C ARG A 66 7.05 12.56 14.05
N ARG A 67 8.11 13.36 14.14
CA ARG A 67 8.14 14.50 15.07
C ARG A 67 7.18 15.60 14.63
N ARG A 68 7.13 15.89 13.33
CA ARG A 68 6.27 16.94 12.77
C ARG A 68 4.80 16.54 12.72
N TYR A 69 4.53 15.28 12.40
CA TYR A 69 3.20 14.68 12.36
C TYR A 69 3.17 13.47 13.30
N PRO A 70 3.02 13.70 14.62
CA PRO A 70 3.06 12.62 15.60
C PRO A 70 1.89 11.65 15.38
N PRO A 71 2.16 10.33 15.33
CA PRO A 71 1.10 9.34 15.23
C PRO A 71 0.26 9.34 16.52
N LYS A 72 -1.03 9.11 16.37
CA LYS A 72 -2.00 9.07 17.47
C LYS A 72 -1.72 7.97 18.49
N ASP A 73 -1.33 6.78 18.01
CA ASP A 73 -1.06 5.60 18.82
C ASP A 73 -0.18 4.59 18.08
N GLY A 74 -0.05 3.36 18.61
CA GLY A 74 0.72 2.28 17.99
C GLY A 74 0.20 1.86 16.60
N LEU A 75 -1.12 1.90 16.39
CA LEU A 75 -1.73 1.54 15.10
C LEU A 75 -1.43 2.63 14.05
N ASP A 76 -1.58 3.89 14.41
CA ASP A 76 -1.21 5.03 13.55
C ASP A 76 0.31 5.06 13.28
N ALA A 77 1.12 4.68 14.27
CA ALA A 77 2.57 4.54 14.11
C ALA A 77 2.97 3.38 13.18
N ALA A 78 2.14 2.35 13.06
CA ALA A 78 2.33 1.27 12.09
C ALA A 78 2.14 1.79 10.65
N CYS A 79 1.14 2.65 10.45
CA CYS A 79 0.88 3.29 9.16
C CYS A 79 2.01 4.24 8.73
N VAL A 80 2.70 4.90 9.67
CA VAL A 80 3.96 5.62 9.35
C VAL A 80 4.98 4.69 8.69
N ASN A 81 5.18 3.50 9.26
CA ASN A 81 6.19 2.57 8.75
C ASN A 81 5.79 2.04 7.38
N HIS A 82 4.51 1.75 7.18
CA HIS A 82 3.96 1.38 5.87
C HIS A 82 4.17 2.47 4.84
N ASP A 83 3.87 3.73 5.16
CA ASP A 83 4.05 4.83 4.21
C ASP A 83 5.48 4.97 3.74
N PHE A 84 6.44 4.92 4.65
CA PHE A 84 7.84 4.97 4.27
C PHE A 84 8.28 3.73 3.48
N CYS A 85 7.71 2.57 3.79
CA CYS A 85 7.95 1.35 3.03
C CYS A 85 7.36 1.43 1.61
N ALA A 86 6.15 1.96 1.45
CA ALA A 86 5.44 2.03 0.19
C ALA A 86 5.91 3.18 -0.71
N HIS A 87 6.21 4.34 -0.13
CA HIS A 87 6.54 5.58 -0.86
C HIS A 87 8.04 5.89 -0.92
N CYS A 88 8.84 5.45 0.06
CA CYS A 88 10.23 5.90 0.20
C CYS A 88 11.30 4.83 -0.01
N SER A 89 10.92 3.56 -0.05
CA SER A 89 11.79 2.54 -0.63
C SER A 89 11.53 2.43 -2.13
N ASP A 90 12.54 2.02 -2.90
CA ASP A 90 12.48 1.84 -4.37
C ASP A 90 11.55 0.68 -4.78
N ILE A 91 10.44 0.49 -4.09
CA ILE A 91 9.44 -0.56 -4.30
C ILE A 91 8.42 -0.11 -5.34
N ALA A 92 8.37 1.19 -5.65
CA ALA A 92 7.62 1.73 -6.78
C ALA A 92 7.86 0.89 -8.06
N GLY A 93 6.80 0.23 -8.54
CA GLY A 93 6.84 -0.63 -9.73
C GLY A 93 7.32 -2.08 -9.51
N LYS A 94 7.48 -2.55 -8.27
CA LYS A 94 7.90 -3.92 -7.94
C LYS A 94 6.72 -4.85 -7.64
N SER A 95 6.97 -6.17 -7.69
CA SER A 95 5.93 -7.21 -7.60
C SER A 95 5.05 -7.12 -6.35
N ILE A 96 3.82 -7.64 -6.46
CA ILE A 96 2.83 -7.69 -5.37
C ILE A 96 3.41 -8.20 -4.04
N LEU A 97 4.27 -9.22 -4.11
CA LEU A 97 4.89 -9.85 -2.94
C LEU A 97 5.83 -8.90 -2.19
N ARG A 98 6.50 -7.97 -2.89
CA ARG A 98 7.33 -6.94 -2.25
C ARG A 98 6.50 -5.88 -1.55
N TYR A 99 5.30 -5.55 -2.03
CA TYR A 99 4.41 -4.65 -1.30
C TYR A 99 3.80 -5.31 -0.07
N CYS A 100 3.58 -6.62 -0.10
CA CYS A 100 3.04 -7.34 1.05
C CYS A 100 3.91 -7.20 2.30
N HIS A 101 5.23 -7.11 2.17
CA HIS A 101 6.08 -6.91 3.35
C HIS A 101 5.79 -5.57 4.07
N CYS A 102 5.32 -4.53 3.36
CA CYS A 102 4.91 -3.27 3.97
C CYS A 102 3.58 -3.43 4.73
N GLU A 103 2.67 -4.26 4.21
CA GLU A 103 1.32 -4.47 4.77
C GLU A 103 1.32 -5.38 6.00
N GLU A 104 2.25 -6.33 6.08
CA GLU A 104 2.37 -7.30 7.19
C GLU A 104 2.38 -6.60 8.56
N ARG A 105 3.10 -5.47 8.62
CA ARG A 105 3.26 -4.72 9.86
C ARG A 105 1.97 -4.03 10.29
N ILE A 106 1.22 -3.42 9.37
CA ILE A 106 -0.10 -2.85 9.71
C ILE A 106 -1.05 -3.97 10.13
N TYR A 107 -1.09 -5.08 9.38
CA TYR A 107 -1.99 -6.19 9.70
C TYR A 107 -1.72 -6.75 11.11
N SER A 108 -0.45 -6.99 11.44
CA SER A 108 -0.03 -7.49 12.75
C SER A 108 -0.37 -6.52 13.88
N GLU A 109 -0.13 -5.23 13.69
CA GLU A 109 -0.46 -4.20 14.68
C GLU A 109 -1.98 -4.06 14.84
N ALA A 110 -2.76 -4.10 13.76
CA ALA A 110 -4.22 -4.09 13.83
C ALA A 110 -4.77 -5.28 14.63
N ARG A 111 -4.19 -6.49 14.50
CA ARG A 111 -4.56 -7.64 15.35
C ARG A 111 -4.38 -7.35 16.84
N ARG A 112 -3.27 -6.72 17.21
CA ARG A 112 -2.89 -6.46 18.60
C ARG A 112 -3.46 -5.16 19.17
N ALA A 113 -3.88 -4.22 18.33
CA ALA A 113 -4.34 -2.91 18.74
C ALA A 113 -5.62 -2.97 19.60
N THR A 114 -5.60 -2.27 20.73
CA THR A 114 -6.75 -2.06 21.60
C THR A 114 -7.49 -0.78 21.20
N CYS A 115 -8.68 -0.93 20.62
CA CYS A 115 -9.45 0.19 20.07
C CYS A 115 -10.58 0.64 21.00
N ARG A 116 -10.42 1.82 21.63
CA ARG A 116 -11.49 2.44 22.43
C ARG A 116 -12.53 3.18 21.58
N THR A 117 -12.09 3.81 20.49
CA THR A 117 -12.94 4.61 19.59
C THR A 117 -13.56 3.77 18.46
N VAL A 118 -14.73 4.20 17.95
CA VAL A 118 -15.40 3.57 16.80
C VAL A 118 -14.51 3.60 15.56
N GLN A 119 -13.89 4.74 15.28
CA GLN A 119 -12.98 4.92 14.13
C GLN A 119 -11.81 3.92 14.16
N CYS A 120 -11.18 3.70 15.33
CA CYS A 120 -10.13 2.69 15.47
C CYS A 120 -10.67 1.28 15.20
N ARG A 121 -11.84 0.94 15.77
CA ARG A 121 -12.45 -0.39 15.57
C ARG A 121 -12.76 -0.65 14.08
N LEU A 122 -13.30 0.33 13.39
CA LEU A 122 -13.61 0.25 11.96
C LEU A 122 -12.34 0.14 11.11
N TYR A 123 -11.31 0.92 11.41
CA TYR A 123 -10.03 0.82 10.73
C TYR A 123 -9.39 -0.56 10.94
N LYS A 124 -9.32 -1.01 12.19
CA LYS A 124 -8.82 -2.34 12.57
C LYS A 124 -9.55 -3.45 11.81
N ALA A 125 -10.88 -3.45 11.82
CA ALA A 125 -11.69 -4.45 11.14
C ALA A 125 -11.48 -4.44 9.62
N SER A 126 -11.38 -3.24 9.03
CA SER A 126 -11.10 -3.07 7.59
C SER A 126 -9.74 -3.64 7.22
N VAL A 127 -8.68 -3.29 7.96
CA VAL A 127 -7.33 -3.84 7.76
C VAL A 127 -7.35 -5.36 7.87
N GLN A 128 -7.96 -5.91 8.92
CA GLN A 128 -8.02 -7.36 9.12
C GLN A 128 -8.77 -8.10 8.00
N THR A 129 -9.79 -7.48 7.44
CA THR A 129 -10.60 -8.05 6.36
C THR A 129 -9.89 -7.95 5.02
N LEU A 130 -9.35 -6.78 4.70
CA LEU A 130 -8.83 -6.46 3.36
C LEU A 130 -7.41 -7.00 3.15
N PHE A 131 -6.59 -7.03 4.21
CA PHE A 131 -5.28 -7.65 4.15
C PHE A 131 -5.35 -9.14 4.50
N GLY A 132 -6.20 -9.55 5.43
CA GLY A 132 -6.30 -10.95 5.85
C GLY A 132 -6.57 -11.98 4.74
N ASN A 133 -6.93 -11.55 3.52
CA ASN A 133 -7.27 -12.40 2.39
C ASN A 133 -6.34 -12.25 1.16
N ILE A 134 -5.28 -11.44 1.22
CA ILE A 134 -4.33 -11.31 0.09
C ILE A 134 -3.06 -12.15 0.29
N PRO A 135 -2.50 -12.76 -0.78
CA PRO A 135 -1.21 -13.44 -0.70
C PRO A 135 -0.13 -12.52 -0.14
N CYS A 136 0.75 -13.04 0.70
CA CYS A 136 1.78 -12.24 1.36
C CYS A 136 3.03 -13.07 1.68
N MET A 137 4.11 -12.38 2.04
CA MET A 137 5.27 -13.03 2.65
C MET A 137 5.13 -12.99 4.17
N CYS A 138 5.20 -14.15 4.83
CA CYS A 138 5.40 -14.26 6.28
C CYS A 138 6.86 -14.69 6.51
N GLY A 139 7.71 -13.79 7.00
CA GLY A 139 9.16 -14.05 7.07
C GLY A 139 9.77 -14.33 5.69
N ARG A 140 10.19 -15.58 5.43
CA ARG A 140 10.80 -16.00 4.15
C ARG A 140 9.88 -16.85 3.26
N ARG A 141 8.61 -17.04 3.61
CA ARG A 141 7.66 -17.90 2.88
C ARG A 141 6.51 -17.08 2.32
N VAL A 142 6.08 -17.43 1.11
CA VAL A 142 4.83 -16.91 0.53
C VAL A 142 3.66 -17.75 1.05
N VAL A 143 2.65 -17.11 1.59
CA VAL A 143 1.39 -17.75 1.98
C VAL A 143 0.24 -17.18 1.14
N SER A 144 -0.84 -17.95 1.04
CA SER A 144 -2.04 -17.53 0.31
C SER A 144 -2.74 -16.35 0.96
N ASN A 145 -2.57 -16.13 2.28
CA ASN A 145 -3.01 -14.90 2.93
C ASN A 145 -2.42 -14.64 4.32
N PHE A 146 -2.51 -13.37 4.79
CA PHE A 146 -2.00 -12.93 6.09
C PHE A 146 -2.57 -13.64 7.32
N ARG A 147 -3.75 -14.29 7.23
CA ARG A 147 -4.28 -15.11 8.33
C ARG A 147 -3.51 -16.41 8.53
N ARG A 148 -2.71 -16.81 7.54
CA ARG A 148 -1.79 -17.96 7.58
C ARG A 148 -0.36 -17.56 7.94
N CYS A 149 -0.14 -16.27 8.19
CA CYS A 149 0.87 -15.80 9.13
C CYS A 149 0.27 -15.89 10.56
#